data_AF-A0A3B8Y831-F1
#
_entry.id   AF-A0A3B8Y831-F1
#
_cell.length_a   1.000
_cell.length_b   1.000
_cell.length_c   1.000
_cell.angle_alpha   90.00
_cell.angle_beta   90.00
_cell.angle_gamma   90.00
#
_symmetry.space_group_name_H-M   'P 1'
#
loop_
_entity.id
_entity.type
_entity.pdbx_description
1 polymer ?
#
loop_
_entity_poly.entity_id
_entity_poly.type
_entity_poly.pdbx_seq_one_letter_code
_entity_poly.pdbx_strand_id
1 'polypeptide(L)'
;EQEKYQQLFDNDAQRHAIAYRALIKHADDHLGWIEIFDNQSSEDLSGYYSVREISPHKKSLKTEKLTTKDDWIIMAKFWGEILATDHARADQDFSKKYISYSLEKQVTKLTDGKHKKFRDLVKEIAFDYAAQVERDYHSFNEQLKPQNCSLTQCNNDC
;
A
#
# COMPACT_ATOMS: atom_id res chain seq x y z
N GLU A 1 14.17 0.27 -17.11
CA GLU A 1 14.33 0.74 -15.71
C GLU A 1 14.06 -0.36 -14.70
N GLN A 2 12.98 -1.16 -14.83
CA GLN A 2 12.71 -2.30 -13.94
C GLN A 2 13.88 -3.27 -13.74
N GLU A 3 14.59 -3.69 -14.80
CA GLU A 3 15.74 -4.60 -14.67
C GLU A 3 16.90 -4.01 -13.84
N LYS A 4 17.26 -2.74 -14.08
CA LYS A 4 18.23 -2.01 -13.25
C LYS A 4 17.77 -1.88 -11.80
N TYR A 5 16.47 -1.76 -11.60
CA TYR A 5 15.84 -1.61 -10.29
C TYR A 5 15.81 -2.93 -9.51
N GLN A 6 15.58 -4.06 -10.20
CA GLN A 6 15.65 -5.41 -9.64
C GLN A 6 17.09 -5.81 -9.26
N GLN A 7 18.10 -5.31 -9.98
CA GLN A 7 19.51 -5.55 -9.63
C GLN A 7 19.99 -4.83 -8.35
N LEU A 8 19.21 -3.86 -7.84
CA LEU A 8 19.60 -3.07 -6.65
C LEU A 8 19.22 -3.73 -5.33
N PHE A 9 18.33 -4.72 -5.36
CA PHE A 9 17.78 -5.38 -4.17
C PHE A 9 17.83 -6.90 -4.36
N ASP A 10 18.12 -7.61 -3.28
CA ASP A 10 18.21 -9.07 -3.32
C ASP A 10 16.81 -9.69 -3.45
N ASN A 11 15.80 -9.03 -2.87
CA ASN A 11 14.39 -9.40 -3.01
C ASN A 11 13.43 -8.23 -2.77
N ASP A 12 12.16 -8.43 -3.16
CA ASP A 12 11.09 -7.45 -3.08
C ASP A 12 10.72 -7.04 -1.64
N ALA A 13 10.83 -7.97 -0.69
CA ALA A 13 10.50 -7.71 0.70
C ALA A 13 11.56 -6.84 1.40
N GLN A 14 12.84 -7.09 1.13
CA GLN A 14 13.95 -6.26 1.57
C GLN A 14 13.81 -4.84 1.02
N ARG A 15 13.49 -4.70 -0.27
CA ARG A 15 13.20 -3.41 -0.89
C ARG A 15 12.09 -2.68 -0.14
N HIS A 16 10.98 -3.36 0.13
CA HIS A 16 9.85 -2.78 0.86
C HIS A 16 10.26 -2.28 2.24
N ALA A 17 11.01 -3.09 3.01
CA ALA A 17 11.49 -2.70 4.33
C ALA A 17 12.38 -1.44 4.29
N ILE A 18 13.28 -1.34 3.31
CA ILE A 18 14.15 -0.16 3.11
C ILE A 18 13.31 1.08 2.79
N ALA A 19 12.40 0.98 1.82
CA ALA A 19 11.54 2.10 1.43
C ALA A 19 10.65 2.56 2.60
N TYR A 20 10.08 1.62 3.35
CA TYR A 20 9.21 1.94 4.48
C TYR A 20 9.96 2.68 5.59
N ARG A 21 11.23 2.31 5.88
CA ARG A 21 12.07 3.06 6.85
C ARG A 21 12.31 4.51 6.44
N ALA A 22 12.44 4.78 5.14
CA ALA A 22 12.64 6.14 4.65
C ALA A 22 11.37 7.00 4.74
N LEU A 23 10.18 6.39 4.62
CA LEU A 23 8.92 7.11 4.60
C LEU A 23 8.48 7.60 5.99
N ILE A 24 8.74 6.83 7.06
CA ILE A 24 8.17 7.10 8.37
C ILE A 24 9.21 7.51 9.42
N LYS A 25 8.83 8.51 10.22
CA LYS A 25 9.60 8.92 11.38
C LYS A 25 9.35 7.93 12.53
N HIS A 26 10.41 7.26 13.00
CA HIS A 26 10.33 6.16 13.97
C HIS A 26 9.62 4.94 13.41
N ALA A 27 10.26 4.31 12.41
CA ALA A 27 9.84 3.00 11.98
C ALA A 27 9.86 2.00 13.14
N ASP A 28 8.87 1.12 13.16
CA ASP A 28 8.78 0.01 14.09
C ASP A 28 10.09 -0.79 14.12
N ASP A 29 10.55 -1.15 15.32
CA ASP A 29 11.80 -1.90 15.52
C ASP A 29 11.73 -3.30 14.87
N HIS A 30 10.52 -3.83 14.70
CA HIS A 30 10.26 -5.12 14.04
C HIS A 30 10.08 -5.03 12.52
N LEU A 31 10.23 -3.85 11.92
CA LEU A 31 10.16 -3.69 10.47
C LEU A 31 11.34 -4.38 9.79
N GLY A 32 11.04 -5.37 8.96
CA GLY A 32 12.02 -6.14 8.22
C GLY A 32 11.40 -6.99 7.12
N TRP A 33 12.04 -8.12 6.87
CA TRP A 33 11.59 -9.11 5.91
C TRP A 33 12.04 -10.50 6.35
N ILE A 34 11.33 -11.51 5.89
CA ILE A 34 11.63 -12.92 6.12
C ILE A 34 11.58 -13.67 4.79
N GLU A 35 12.33 -14.75 4.71
CA GLU A 35 12.21 -15.77 3.68
C GLU A 35 11.50 -16.97 4.31
N ILE A 36 10.42 -17.43 3.69
CA ILE A 36 9.71 -18.65 4.06
C ILE A 36 10.07 -19.70 3.03
N PHE A 37 10.43 -20.89 3.50
CA PHE A 37 10.58 -22.08 2.67
C PHE A 37 9.53 -23.08 3.11
N ASP A 38 8.59 -23.40 2.22
CA ASP A 38 7.56 -24.40 2.47
C ASP A 38 7.79 -25.61 1.56
N ASN A 39 8.02 -26.75 2.19
CA ASN A 39 8.27 -28.02 1.51
C ASN A 39 7.19 -29.06 1.79
N GLN A 40 6.10 -28.69 2.46
CA GLN A 40 5.16 -29.65 3.06
C GLN A 40 3.67 -29.32 2.85
N SER A 41 3.33 -28.17 2.29
CA SER A 41 1.94 -27.81 1.99
C SER A 41 1.52 -28.20 0.56
N SER A 42 0.20 -28.32 0.36
CA SER A 42 -0.41 -28.49 -0.97
C SER A 42 -0.33 -27.23 -1.85
N GLU A 43 0.08 -26.10 -1.28
CA GLU A 43 0.21 -24.79 -1.95
C GLU A 43 1.57 -24.18 -1.56
N ASP A 44 2.46 -23.98 -2.52
CA ASP A 44 3.81 -23.45 -2.25
C ASP A 44 3.74 -22.02 -1.67
N LEU A 45 3.97 -21.90 -0.35
CA LEU A 45 4.08 -20.63 0.37
C LEU A 45 5.50 -20.08 0.39
N SER A 46 6.45 -20.71 -0.31
CA SER A 46 7.84 -20.25 -0.34
C SER A 46 7.94 -18.86 -0.96
N GLY A 47 8.73 -17.99 -0.33
CA GLY A 47 8.92 -16.64 -0.84
C GLY A 47 9.47 -15.65 0.17
N TYR A 48 9.63 -14.41 -0.29
CA TYR A 48 10.10 -13.28 0.52
C TYR A 48 8.92 -12.39 0.93
N TYR A 49 8.79 -12.14 2.23
CA TYR A 49 7.68 -11.39 2.80
C TYR A 49 8.18 -10.24 3.66
N SER A 50 7.58 -9.06 3.51
CA SER A 50 7.88 -7.95 4.40
C SER A 50 7.09 -8.11 5.70
N VAL A 51 7.77 -7.91 6.83
CA VAL A 51 7.19 -8.06 8.16
C VAL A 51 7.27 -6.73 8.88
N ARG A 52 6.22 -6.43 9.65
CA ARG A 52 6.12 -5.24 10.49
C ARG A 52 5.16 -5.50 11.62
N GLU A 53 5.35 -4.81 12.74
CA GLU A 53 4.35 -4.80 13.80
C GLU A 53 3.07 -4.10 13.32
N ILE A 54 1.93 -4.71 13.65
CA ILE A 54 0.64 -4.05 13.58
C ILE A 54 0.37 -3.45 14.96
N SER A 55 0.44 -2.13 15.06
CA SER A 55 0.12 -1.44 16.31
C SER A 55 -1.27 -1.86 16.82
N PRO A 56 -1.44 -2.21 18.11
CA PRO A 56 -2.74 -2.51 18.69
C PRO A 56 -3.70 -1.31 18.68
N HIS A 57 -3.18 -0.11 18.43
CA HIS A 57 -3.97 1.12 18.28
C HIS A 57 -4.33 1.45 16.83
N LYS A 58 -3.89 0.64 15.85
CA LYS A 58 -4.24 0.82 14.44
C LYS A 58 -5.74 0.58 14.28
N LYS A 59 -6.49 1.65 14.04
CA LYS A 59 -7.94 1.62 13.79
C LYS A 59 -8.22 1.92 12.33
N SER A 60 -9.27 1.31 11.80
CA SER A 60 -9.81 1.68 10.50
C SER A 60 -10.22 3.15 10.50
N LEU A 61 -10.11 3.78 9.33
CA LEU A 61 -10.66 5.12 9.13
C LEU A 61 -12.17 5.07 9.37
N LYS A 62 -12.66 5.96 10.23
CA LYS A 62 -14.09 6.06 10.57
C LYS A 62 -14.84 6.79 9.46
N THR A 63 -15.05 6.10 8.34
CA THR A 63 -15.70 6.65 7.14
C THR A 63 -17.14 7.06 7.41
N GLU A 64 -17.80 6.46 8.41
CA GLU A 64 -19.14 6.82 8.87
C GLU A 64 -19.24 8.27 9.38
N LYS A 65 -18.11 8.91 9.70
CA LYS A 65 -18.04 10.31 10.12
C LYS A 65 -17.89 11.29 8.96
N LEU A 66 -17.63 10.81 7.74
CA LEU A 66 -17.42 11.64 6.54
C LEU A 66 -18.75 11.78 5.80
N THR A 67 -19.64 12.62 6.33
CA THR A 67 -21.04 12.70 5.89
C THR A 67 -21.29 13.81 4.87
N THR A 68 -20.42 14.82 4.83
CA THR A 68 -20.55 15.98 3.95
C THR A 68 -19.41 16.03 2.94
N LYS A 69 -19.65 16.72 1.82
CA LYS A 69 -18.62 17.00 0.82
C LYS A 69 -17.39 17.69 1.42
N ASP A 70 -17.61 18.59 2.38
CA ASP A 70 -16.54 19.35 3.01
C ASP A 70 -15.68 18.46 3.91
N ASP A 71 -16.27 17.46 4.60
CA ASP A 71 -15.51 16.44 5.35
C ASP A 71 -14.52 15.71 4.44
N TRP A 72 -14.96 15.33 3.23
CA TRP A 72 -14.11 14.66 2.24
C TRP A 72 -13.02 15.57 1.69
N ILE A 73 -13.31 16.86 1.46
CA ILE A 73 -12.30 17.83 1.01
C ILE A 73 -11.23 18.03 2.08
N ILE A 74 -11.65 18.19 3.35
CA ILE A 74 -10.73 18.34 4.48
C ILE A 74 -9.87 17.08 4.64
N MET A 75 -10.48 15.90 4.56
CA MET A 75 -9.75 14.63 4.61
C MET A 75 -8.72 14.54 3.48
N ALA A 76 -9.12 14.79 2.23
CA ALA A 76 -8.22 14.76 1.08
C ALA A 76 -7.04 15.74 1.23
N LYS A 77 -7.28 16.92 1.80
CA LYS A 77 -6.22 17.89 2.12
C LYS A 77 -5.21 17.31 3.13
N PHE A 78 -5.68 16.78 4.26
CA PHE A 78 -4.79 16.20 5.25
C PHE A 78 -3.99 15.01 4.71
N TRP A 79 -4.61 14.13 3.92
CA TRP A 79 -3.90 13.03 3.28
C TRP A 79 -2.85 13.52 2.29
N GLY A 80 -3.14 14.58 1.53
CA GLY A 80 -2.16 15.22 0.65
C GLY A 80 -0.97 15.78 1.42
N GLU A 81 -1.21 16.46 2.55
CA GLU A 81 -0.16 17.02 3.42
C GLU A 81 0.69 15.92 4.07
N ILE A 82 0.06 14.86 4.56
CA ILE A 82 0.76 13.69 5.13
C ILE A 82 1.63 13.03 4.06
N LEU A 83 1.06 12.74 2.88
CA LEU A 83 1.78 12.11 1.78
C LEU A 83 2.98 12.96 1.35
N ALA A 84 2.80 14.27 1.17
CA ALA A 84 3.89 15.17 0.82
C ALA A 84 4.98 15.21 1.91
N THR A 85 4.59 15.13 3.18
CA THR A 85 5.54 15.10 4.30
C THR A 85 6.36 13.81 4.31
N ASP A 86 5.73 12.65 4.11
CA ASP A 86 6.43 11.37 4.10
C ASP A 86 7.36 11.26 2.89
N HIS A 87 6.97 11.78 1.72
CA HIS A 87 7.85 11.88 0.56
C HIS A 87 9.06 12.81 0.80
N ALA A 88 8.84 14.00 1.34
CA ALA A 88 9.93 14.93 1.62
C ALA A 88 10.95 14.36 2.63
N ARG A 89 10.48 13.55 3.59
CA ARG A 89 11.35 12.80 4.52
C ARG A 89 12.12 11.71 3.80
N ALA A 90 11.44 10.90 3.00
CA ALA A 90 12.09 9.86 2.22
C ALA A 90 13.20 10.48 1.37
N ASP A 91 12.95 11.57 0.65
CA ASP A 91 13.95 12.26 -0.17
C ASP A 91 15.18 12.76 0.64
N GLN A 92 15.02 13.11 1.93
CA GLN A 92 16.13 13.50 2.81
C GLN A 92 17.00 12.31 3.22
N ASP A 93 16.37 11.19 3.59
CA ASP A 93 17.07 10.03 4.18
C ASP A 93 17.43 8.96 3.13
N PHE A 94 17.01 9.14 1.87
CA PHE A 94 17.23 8.14 0.82
C PHE A 94 18.66 8.19 0.24
N SER A 95 19.24 7.01 0.06
CA SER A 95 20.56 6.90 -0.54
C SER A 95 20.51 7.16 -2.05
N LYS A 96 21.40 8.05 -2.53
CA LYS A 96 21.62 8.32 -3.97
C LYS A 96 21.99 7.07 -4.79
N LYS A 97 22.38 5.97 -4.13
CA LYS A 97 22.57 4.65 -4.76
C LYS A 97 21.29 4.16 -5.45
N TYR A 98 20.13 4.41 -4.84
CA TYR A 98 18.86 3.81 -5.25
C TYR A 98 18.03 4.76 -6.13
N ILE A 99 18.00 6.05 -5.81
CA ILE A 99 17.29 7.08 -6.58
C ILE A 99 18.21 8.31 -6.57
N SER A 100 18.65 8.72 -7.76
CA SER A 100 19.62 9.80 -7.93
C SER A 100 18.98 11.16 -8.22
N TYR A 101 17.65 11.24 -8.22
CA TYR A 101 16.87 12.44 -8.50
C TYR A 101 15.84 12.69 -7.40
N SER A 102 15.35 13.93 -7.27
CA SER A 102 14.24 14.23 -6.35
C SER A 102 12.91 13.98 -7.06
N LEU A 103 12.06 13.18 -6.42
CA LEU A 103 10.75 12.85 -6.96
C LEU A 103 9.88 14.11 -7.06
N GLU A 104 9.87 14.97 -6.03
CA GLU A 104 9.03 16.17 -6.03
C GLU A 104 9.43 17.13 -7.14
N LYS A 105 10.73 17.28 -7.42
CA LYS A 105 11.20 18.12 -8.52
C LYS A 105 10.72 17.59 -9.88
N GLN A 106 10.73 16.27 -10.07
CA GLN A 106 10.25 15.67 -11.32
C GLN A 106 8.74 15.81 -11.46
N VAL A 107 7.98 15.52 -10.40
CA VAL A 107 6.52 15.67 -10.37
C VAL A 107 6.14 17.13 -10.65
N THR A 108 6.80 18.08 -9.98
CA THR A 108 6.59 19.52 -10.20
C THR A 108 6.84 19.89 -11.66
N LYS A 109 8.00 19.49 -12.22
CA LYS A 109 8.35 19.78 -13.61
C LYS A 109 7.35 19.20 -14.62
N LEU A 110 6.87 17.98 -14.40
CA LEU A 110 5.94 17.31 -15.31
C LEU A 110 4.52 17.88 -15.23
N THR A 111 4.13 18.40 -14.07
CA THR A 111 2.77 18.88 -13.79
C THR A 111 2.61 20.40 -13.88
N ASP A 112 3.71 21.14 -13.97
CA ASP A 112 3.71 22.60 -14.13
C ASP A 112 2.91 23.03 -15.38
N GLY A 113 2.01 23.99 -15.19
CA GLY A 113 1.03 24.42 -16.19
C GLY A 113 -0.01 23.35 -16.59
N LYS A 114 0.03 22.15 -16.01
CA LYS A 114 -0.82 20.99 -16.37
C LYS A 114 -1.59 20.40 -15.18
N HIS A 115 -1.74 21.15 -14.08
CA HIS A 115 -2.35 20.66 -12.84
C HIS A 115 -3.75 20.04 -13.02
N LYS A 116 -4.57 20.54 -13.96
CA LYS A 116 -5.87 19.92 -14.25
C LYS A 116 -5.71 18.49 -14.76
N LYS A 117 -4.85 18.29 -15.77
CA LYS A 117 -4.58 16.96 -16.36
C LYS A 117 -4.03 16.00 -15.32
N PHE A 118 -3.15 16.49 -14.45
CA PHE A 118 -2.62 15.68 -13.35
C PHE A 118 -3.71 15.25 -12.36
N ARG A 119 -4.61 16.16 -11.95
CA ARG A 119 -5.76 15.80 -11.10
C ARG A 119 -6.71 14.81 -11.77
N ASP A 120 -6.92 14.95 -13.08
CA ASP A 120 -7.77 14.03 -13.83
C ASP A 120 -7.14 12.62 -13.86
N LEU A 121 -5.82 12.51 -14.08
CA LEU A 121 -5.09 11.24 -13.99
C LEU A 121 -5.17 10.62 -12.60
N VAL A 122 -4.96 11.40 -11.54
CA VAL A 122 -5.05 10.90 -10.15
C VAL A 122 -6.45 10.35 -9.86
N LYS A 123 -7.51 11.00 -10.38
CA LYS A 123 -8.88 10.49 -10.23
C LYS A 123 -9.09 9.18 -10.98
N GLU A 124 -8.62 9.09 -12.21
CA GLU A 124 -8.72 7.88 -13.04
C GLU A 124 -8.09 6.68 -12.31
N ILE A 125 -6.83 6.83 -11.88
CA ILE A 125 -6.12 5.80 -11.11
C ILE A 125 -6.89 5.41 -9.84
N ALA A 126 -7.43 6.40 -9.10
CA ALA A 126 -8.16 6.14 -7.87
C ALA A 126 -9.45 5.34 -8.10
N PHE A 127 -10.22 5.67 -9.14
CA PHE A 127 -11.45 4.95 -9.47
C PHE A 127 -11.18 3.55 -10.02
N ASP A 128 -10.16 3.40 -10.87
CA ASP A 128 -9.76 2.10 -11.40
C ASP A 128 -9.31 1.16 -10.28
N TYR A 129 -8.52 1.68 -9.33
CA TYR A 129 -8.08 0.93 -8.17
C TYR A 129 -9.24 0.58 -7.24
N ALA A 130 -10.18 1.49 -7.00
CA ALA A 130 -11.38 1.20 -6.21
C ALA A 130 -12.20 0.05 -6.83
N ALA A 131 -12.37 0.07 -8.16
CA ALA A 131 -13.04 -1.01 -8.87
C ALA A 131 -12.27 -2.35 -8.78
N GLN A 132 -10.93 -2.31 -8.77
CA GLN A 132 -10.13 -3.51 -8.55
C GLN A 132 -10.32 -4.08 -7.14
N VAL A 133 -10.28 -3.23 -6.11
CA VAL A 133 -10.50 -3.64 -4.71
C VAL A 133 -11.87 -4.29 -4.54
N GLU A 134 -12.91 -3.78 -5.19
CA GLU A 134 -14.25 -4.38 -5.17
C GLU A 134 -14.26 -5.78 -5.81
N ARG A 135 -13.61 -5.95 -6.97
CA ARG A 135 -13.47 -7.26 -7.62
C ARG A 135 -12.69 -8.25 -6.78
N ASP A 136 -11.61 -7.81 -6.15
CA ASP A 136 -10.78 -8.65 -5.29
C ASP A 136 -11.56 -9.09 -4.05
N TYR A 137 -12.33 -8.19 -3.44
CA TYR A 137 -13.21 -8.52 -2.32
C TYR A 137 -14.28 -9.54 -2.71
N HIS A 138 -14.90 -9.40 -3.88
CA HIS A 138 -15.84 -10.40 -4.40
C HIS A 138 -15.16 -11.76 -4.58
N SER A 139 -13.98 -11.78 -5.20
CA SER A 139 -13.21 -13.01 -5.44
C SER A 139 -12.82 -13.69 -4.13
N PHE A 140 -12.37 -12.92 -3.15
CA PHE A 140 -12.06 -13.38 -1.80
C PHE A 140 -13.27 -14.06 -1.14
N ASN A 141 -14.44 -13.40 -1.18
CA ASN A 141 -15.66 -13.96 -0.61
C ASN A 141 -16.14 -15.22 -1.34
N GLU A 142 -15.94 -15.32 -2.66
CA GLU A 142 -16.30 -16.53 -3.41
C GLU A 142 -15.39 -17.70 -3.07
N GLN A 143 -14.08 -17.46 -2.93
CA GLN A 143 -13.10 -18.51 -2.65
C GLN A 143 -13.13 -18.98 -1.20
N LEU A 144 -13.43 -18.09 -0.24
CA LEU A 144 -13.47 -18.39 1.19
C LEU A 144 -14.88 -18.62 1.75
N LYS A 145 -15.93 -18.54 0.92
CA LYS A 145 -17.22 -19.14 1.28
C LYS A 145 -16.98 -20.63 1.53
N PRO A 146 -17.27 -21.17 2.73
CA PRO A 146 -17.09 -22.59 2.99
C PRO A 146 -17.91 -23.38 1.97
N GLN A 147 -17.24 -24.15 1.11
CA GLN A 147 -17.87 -24.90 0.01
C GLN A 147 -18.90 -25.95 0.49
N ASN A 148 -18.97 -26.22 1.81
CA ASN A 148 -19.80 -27.26 2.40
C ASN A 148 -21.03 -26.75 3.18
N CYS A 149 -21.36 -25.46 3.15
CA CYS A 149 -22.61 -25.01 3.77
C CYS A 149 -23.80 -25.25 2.83
N SER A 150 -24.40 -26.45 2.89
CA SER A 150 -25.79 -26.60 2.46
C SER A 150 -26.67 -25.72 3.35
N LEU A 151 -27.68 -25.06 2.76
CA LEU A 151 -28.62 -24.12 3.42
C LEU A 151 -29.32 -24.69 4.68
N THR A 152 -29.17 -25.99 4.96
CA THR A 152 -29.80 -26.69 6.08
C THR A 152 -28.96 -26.76 7.36
N GLN A 153 -27.69 -26.35 7.38
CA GLN A 153 -26.80 -26.54 8.54
C GLN A 153 -26.23 -25.27 9.19
N CYS A 154 -26.47 -24.08 8.64
CA CYS A 154 -25.95 -22.82 9.19
C CYS A 154 -26.74 -22.28 10.41
N ASN A 155 -27.07 -23.12 11.40
CA ASN A 155 -27.72 -22.66 12.63
C ASN A 155 -26.92 -22.90 13.90
N ASN A 156 -25.78 -23.58 13.86
CA ASN A 156 -24.86 -23.60 15.00
C ASN A 156 -23.42 -23.67 14.46
N ASP A 157 -22.70 -22.57 14.67
CA ASP A 157 -21.25 -22.43 14.56
C ASP A 157 -20.61 -22.65 13.17
N CYS A 158 -20.42 -21.54 12.46
CA CYS A 158 -19.33 -21.30 11.52
C CYS A 158 -18.68 -19.97 11.87
#